data_AF-A0A379LPU6-F1
#
_entry.id   AF-A0A379LPU6-F1
#
_cell.length_a   1.000
_cell.length_b   1.000
_cell.length_c   1.000
_cell.angle_alpha   90.00
_cell.angle_beta   90.00
_cell.angle_gamma   90.00
#
_symmetry.space_group_name_H-M   'P 1'
#
loop_
_entity.id
_entity.type
_entity.pdbx_description
1 polymer ?
#
loop_
_entity_poly.entity_id
_entity_poly.type
_entity_poly.pdbx_seq_one_letter_code
_entity_poly.pdbx_strand_id
1 'polypeptide(L)'
;MDAIIEKELSRDESVVTVKESKEDPMTGLEWQKVSGQFWVEDGLLMNSLEPAWDIASQTYDDNCSVCHRQPNPASHDANQWPGLWSGMVGFTNLDDDTGGLVLKYLQLNSSDFASSKHAPGSPENTIQMARP
;
A
#
# COMPACT_ATOMS: atom_id res chain seq x y z
N MET A 1 8.04 3.65 10.29
CA MET A 1 8.90 4.75 9.79
C MET A 1 8.31 5.19 8.47
N ASP A 2 7.66 6.34 8.46
CA ASP A 2 7.09 6.89 7.23
C ASP A 2 8.18 7.65 6.47
N ALA A 3 8.38 7.30 5.21
CA ALA A 3 9.23 8.07 4.31
C ALA A 3 8.38 9.16 3.64
N ILE A 4 8.40 10.36 4.21
CA ILE A 4 7.71 11.52 3.65
C ILE A 4 8.70 12.31 2.80
N ILE A 5 8.37 12.50 1.52
CA ILE A 5 9.13 13.39 0.63
C ILE A 5 8.52 14.79 0.75
N GLU A 6 9.30 15.72 1.27
CA GLU A 6 8.90 17.12 1.37
C GLU A 6 8.62 17.73 -0.01
N LYS A 7 7.73 18.73 -0.03
CA LYS A 7 7.25 19.34 -1.27
C LYS A 7 8.37 19.92 -2.13
N GLU A 8 9.36 20.53 -1.50
CA GLU A 8 10.51 21.11 -2.18
C GLU A 8 11.35 20.03 -2.87
N LEU A 9 11.60 18.91 -2.17
CA LEU A 9 12.40 17.79 -2.70
C LEU A 9 11.66 17.02 -3.80
N SER A 10 10.35 16.86 -3.69
CA SER A 10 9.52 16.22 -4.73
C SER A 10 9.48 17.00 -6.05
N ARG A 11 9.86 18.29 -6.04
CA ARG A 11 9.93 19.16 -7.22
C ARG A 11 11.34 19.34 -7.74
N ASP A 12 12.34 18.79 -7.07
CA ASP A 12 13.73 18.86 -7.50
C ASP A 12 13.99 17.79 -8.57
N GLU A 13 14.11 18.22 -9.82
CA GLU A 13 14.37 17.34 -10.97
C GLU A 13 15.72 16.60 -10.88
N SER A 14 16.65 17.07 -10.04
CA SER A 14 17.92 16.39 -9.79
C SER A 14 17.78 15.19 -8.85
N VAL A 15 16.68 15.11 -8.09
CA VAL A 15 16.39 14.03 -7.13
C VAL A 15 15.23 13.16 -7.60
N VAL A 16 14.17 13.77 -8.13
CA VAL A 16 12.95 13.10 -8.57
C VAL A 16 12.71 13.37 -10.05
N THR A 17 12.70 12.31 -10.85
CA THR A 17 12.43 12.37 -12.29
C THR A 17 11.05 11.82 -12.61
N VAL A 18 10.23 12.61 -13.30
CA VAL A 18 8.95 12.16 -13.87
C VAL A 18 9.19 11.27 -15.09
N LYS A 19 8.55 10.10 -15.12
CA LYS A 19 8.63 9.12 -16.21
C LYS A 19 7.39 9.12 -17.09
N GLU A 20 6.23 9.35 -16.51
CA GLU A 20 4.94 9.34 -17.19
C GLU A 20 3.95 10.22 -16.40
N SER A 21 3.04 10.90 -17.12
CA SER A 21 1.92 11.63 -16.53
C SER A 21 0.61 11.11 -17.12
N LYS A 22 -0.41 10.99 -16.28
CA LYS A 22 -1.75 10.56 -16.70
C LYS A 22 -2.81 11.31 -15.89
N GLU A 23 -3.81 11.83 -16.58
CA GLU A 23 -5.00 12.39 -15.93
C GLU A 23 -5.93 11.26 -15.49
N ASP A 24 -6.35 11.28 -14.24
CA ASP A 24 -7.39 10.40 -13.73
C ASP A 24 -8.77 10.93 -14.16
N PRO A 25 -9.51 10.21 -15.01
CA PRO A 25 -10.80 10.67 -15.52
C PRO A 25 -11.88 10.81 -14.44
N MET A 26 -11.71 10.18 -13.27
CA MET A 26 -12.69 10.25 -12.18
C MET A 26 -12.51 11.49 -11.30
N THR A 27 -11.28 11.97 -11.15
CA THR A 27 -10.94 13.08 -10.25
C THR A 27 -10.46 14.34 -10.98
N GLY A 28 -10.05 14.23 -12.24
CA GLY A 28 -9.39 15.29 -13.00
C GLY A 28 -7.99 15.62 -12.49
N LEU A 29 -7.44 14.81 -11.57
CA LEU A 29 -6.09 14.99 -11.04
C LEU A 29 -5.06 14.35 -11.96
N GLU A 30 -3.93 15.02 -12.14
CA GLU A 30 -2.78 14.43 -12.82
C GLU A 30 -1.99 13.56 -11.85
N TRP A 31 -1.80 12.31 -12.22
CA TRP A 31 -0.92 11.36 -11.55
C TRP A 31 0.37 11.21 -12.35
N GLN A 32 1.49 11.29 -11.63
CA GLN A 32 2.83 11.18 -12.21
C GLN A 32 3.54 9.94 -11.69
N LYS A 33 4.04 9.11 -12.60
CA LYS A 33 4.98 8.04 -12.28
C LYS A 33 6.37 8.65 -12.15
N VAL A 34 6.94 8.61 -10.95
CA VAL A 34 8.25 9.21 -10.65
C VAL A 34 9.29 8.16 -10.26
N SER A 35 10.57 8.54 -10.32
CA SER A 35 11.69 7.74 -9.85
C SER A 35 12.75 8.66 -9.25
N GLY A 36 13.41 8.22 -8.19
CA GLY A 36 14.50 8.93 -7.53
C GLY A 36 15.39 7.97 -6.75
N GLN A 37 16.57 8.45 -6.34
CA GLN A 37 17.50 7.69 -5.50
C GLN A 37 17.71 8.42 -4.19
N PHE A 38 17.53 7.69 -3.08
CA PHE A 38 17.60 8.23 -1.73
C PHE A 38 18.56 7.39 -0.88
N TRP A 39 19.16 8.03 0.12
CA TRP A 39 20.02 7.37 1.10
C TRP A 39 19.25 7.19 2.40
N VAL A 40 19.40 6.02 3.01
CA VAL A 40 18.87 5.70 4.34
C VAL A 40 19.97 5.11 5.18
N GLU A 41 19.86 5.24 6.50
CA GLU A 41 20.78 4.54 7.40
C GLU A 41 20.63 3.02 7.27
N ASP A 42 21.73 2.31 7.50
CA ASP A 42 21.71 0.86 7.51
C ASP A 42 20.78 0.32 8.62
N GLY A 43 20.07 -0.76 8.32
CA GLY A 43 19.11 -1.37 9.23
C GLY A 43 17.71 -0.75 9.27
N LEU A 44 17.43 0.33 8.52
CA LEU A 44 16.11 0.94 8.46
C LEU A 44 15.13 0.27 7.48
N LEU A 45 15.62 -0.63 6.62
CA LEU A 45 14.82 -1.37 5.64
C LEU A 45 14.81 -2.86 5.98
N MET A 46 13.68 -3.51 5.69
CA MET A 46 13.56 -4.96 5.76
C MET A 46 13.99 -5.59 4.44
N ASN A 47 14.68 -6.73 4.50
CA ASN A 47 15.08 -7.49 3.31
C ASN A 47 13.89 -8.16 2.59
N SER A 48 12.74 -8.29 3.28
CA SER A 48 11.49 -8.78 2.70
C SER A 48 10.32 -8.15 3.43
N LEU A 49 9.23 -7.90 2.68
CA LEU A 49 7.96 -7.43 3.22
C LEU A 49 7.05 -8.58 3.69
N GLU A 50 7.36 -9.84 3.35
CA GLU A 50 6.54 -11.00 3.68
C GLU A 50 6.18 -11.08 5.18
N PRO A 51 7.12 -10.88 6.13
CA PRO A 51 6.78 -10.94 7.54
C PRO A 51 5.75 -9.88 7.98
N ALA A 52 5.79 -8.68 7.36
CA ALA A 52 4.82 -7.63 7.64
C ALA A 52 3.44 -8.01 7.09
N TRP A 53 3.39 -8.65 5.92
CA TRP A 53 2.13 -9.12 5.33
C TRP A 53 1.53 -10.31 6.07
N ASP A 54 2.34 -11.23 6.58
CA ASP A 54 1.87 -12.33 7.43
C ASP A 54 1.23 -11.79 8.72
N ILE A 55 1.87 -10.80 9.37
CA ILE A 55 1.31 -10.13 10.54
C ILE A 55 0.00 -9.43 10.17
N ALA A 56 -0.03 -8.70 9.06
CA ALA A 56 -1.21 -7.97 8.62
C ALA A 56 -2.40 -8.90 8.31
N SER A 57 -2.16 -10.01 7.59
CA SER A 57 -3.22 -10.96 7.24
C SER A 57 -3.75 -11.68 8.47
N GLN A 58 -2.86 -12.13 9.36
CA GLN A 58 -3.26 -12.78 10.61
C GLN A 58 -4.05 -11.81 11.50
N THR A 59 -3.59 -10.57 11.60
CA THR A 59 -4.28 -9.52 12.37
C THR A 59 -5.68 -9.25 11.80
N TYR A 60 -5.81 -9.20 10.47
CA TYR A 60 -7.12 -9.06 9.82
C TYR A 60 -8.04 -10.24 10.13
N ASP A 61 -7.54 -11.47 10.00
CA ASP A 61 -8.30 -12.70 10.29
C ASP A 61 -8.76 -12.76 11.75
N ASP A 62 -7.87 -12.47 12.69
CA ASP A 62 -8.17 -12.58 14.12
C ASP A 62 -9.11 -11.49 14.63
N ASN A 63 -9.05 -10.27 14.07
CA ASN A 63 -9.79 -9.13 14.60
C ASN A 63 -11.08 -8.84 13.83
N CYS A 64 -11.17 -9.16 12.54
CA CYS A 64 -12.33 -8.83 11.71
C CYS A 64 -13.34 -9.99 11.56
N SER A 65 -13.02 -11.18 12.06
CA SER A 65 -13.93 -12.34 12.07
C SER A 65 -14.78 -12.49 13.34
N VAL A 66 -14.56 -11.63 14.34
CA VAL A 66 -15.14 -11.76 15.69
C VAL A 66 -16.65 -11.46 15.71
N CYS A 67 -17.11 -10.47 14.94
CA CYS A 67 -18.49 -10.00 14.96
C CYS A 67 -19.36 -10.60 13.84
N HIS A 68 -18.76 -10.84 12.68
CA HIS A 68 -19.37 -11.45 11.50
C HIS A 68 -18.26 -12.00 10.60
N ARG A 69 -18.64 -12.60 9.47
CA ARG A 69 -17.66 -12.99 8.45
C ARG A 69 -16.96 -11.73 7.90
N GLN A 70 -15.63 -11.71 7.97
CA GLN A 70 -14.85 -10.62 7.37
C GLN A 70 -14.97 -10.64 5.82
N PRO A 71 -14.93 -9.48 5.16
CA PRO A 71 -14.87 -9.41 3.71
C PRO A 71 -13.61 -10.10 3.13
N ASN A 72 -13.71 -10.62 1.90
CA ASN A 72 -12.53 -11.13 1.19
C ASN A 72 -11.68 -9.94 0.71
N PRO A 73 -10.35 -9.89 0.93
CA PRO A 73 -9.50 -8.81 0.42
C PRO A 73 -9.70 -8.48 -1.08
N ALA A 74 -9.98 -9.50 -1.90
CA ALA A 74 -10.20 -9.33 -3.33
C ALA A 74 -11.64 -8.93 -3.71
N SER A 75 -12.55 -8.66 -2.76
CA SER A 75 -13.94 -8.26 -3.07
C SER A 75 -14.13 -6.76 -3.30
N HIS A 76 -13.13 -5.94 -2.99
CA HIS A 76 -13.15 -4.49 -3.14
C HIS A 76 -11.87 -3.99 -3.80
N ASP A 77 -11.97 -2.89 -4.54
CA ASP A 77 -10.79 -2.24 -5.12
C ASP A 77 -9.99 -1.47 -4.03
N ALA A 78 -8.75 -1.08 -4.35
CA ALA A 78 -7.85 -0.43 -3.38
C ALA A 78 -8.39 0.91 -2.85
N ASN A 79 -9.25 1.60 -3.60
CA ASN A 79 -9.83 2.88 -3.22
C ASN A 79 -11.10 2.74 -2.37
N GLN A 80 -11.79 1.59 -2.47
CA GLN A 80 -12.96 1.26 -1.64
C GLN A 80 -12.56 0.88 -0.20
N TRP A 81 -11.42 0.22 -0.02
CA TRP A 81 -10.97 -0.31 1.27
C TRP A 81 -10.88 0.73 2.39
N PRO A 82 -10.32 1.94 2.21
CA PRO A 82 -10.27 2.96 3.27
C PRO A 82 -11.64 3.30 3.85
N GLY A 83 -12.67 3.39 3.00
CA GLY A 83 -14.04 3.68 3.42
C GLY A 83 -14.64 2.55 4.25
N LEU A 84 -14.49 1.29 3.79
CA LEU A 84 -14.94 0.11 4.53
C LEU A 84 -14.20 -0.06 5.85
N TRP A 85 -12.87 0.09 5.81
CA TRP A 85 -11.98 0.00 6.96
C TRP A 85 -12.39 0.96 8.08
N SER A 86 -12.66 2.23 7.72
CA SER A 86 -13.08 3.26 8.68
C SER A 86 -14.38 2.90 9.41
N GLY A 87 -15.26 2.12 8.78
CA GLY A 87 -16.49 1.63 9.39
C GLY A 87 -16.30 0.42 10.32
N MET A 88 -15.16 -0.26 10.27
CA MET A 88 -14.89 -1.49 11.03
C MET A 88 -13.85 -1.31 12.13
N VAL A 89 -12.75 -0.59 11.86
CA VAL A 89 -11.58 -0.52 12.75
C VAL A 89 -11.90 0.00 14.14
N GLY A 90 -12.83 0.96 14.26
CA GLY A 90 -13.26 1.51 15.55
C GLY A 90 -13.97 0.51 16.48
N PHE A 91 -14.33 -0.68 15.97
CA PHE A 91 -14.88 -1.78 16.77
C PHE A 91 -13.83 -2.82 17.15
N THR A 92 -12.56 -2.58 16.84
CA THR A 92 -11.41 -3.42 17.19
C THR A 92 -10.56 -2.72 18.27
N ASN A 93 -9.55 -3.42 18.79
CA ASN A 93 -8.54 -2.85 19.70
C ASN A 93 -7.21 -2.56 18.99
N LEU A 94 -7.22 -2.43 17.67
CA LEU A 94 -6.01 -2.12 16.90
C LEU A 94 -5.58 -0.67 17.14
N ASP A 95 -4.29 -0.47 17.41
CA ASP A 95 -3.69 0.86 17.35
C ASP A 95 -3.54 1.35 15.91
N ASP A 96 -3.26 2.66 15.75
CA ASP A 96 -3.21 3.32 14.44
C ASP A 96 -2.16 2.71 13.50
N ASP A 97 -0.99 2.30 14.02
CA ASP A 97 0.09 1.73 13.23
C ASP A 97 -0.28 0.32 12.72
N THR A 98 -0.77 -0.52 13.63
CA THR A 98 -1.22 -1.89 13.30
C THR A 98 -2.41 -1.84 12.35
N GLY A 99 -3.36 -0.94 12.61
CA GLY A 99 -4.50 -0.71 11.75
C GLY A 99 -4.11 -0.20 10.36
N GLY A 100 -3.14 0.72 10.29
CA GLY A 100 -2.57 1.20 9.03
C GLY A 100 -1.91 0.09 8.22
N LEU A 101 -1.17 -0.81 8.87
CA LEU A 101 -0.58 -1.99 8.22
C LEU A 101 -1.63 -2.93 7.65
N VAL A 102 -2.70 -3.21 8.39
CA VAL A 102 -3.82 -4.05 7.92
C VAL A 102 -4.54 -3.39 6.75
N LEU A 103 -4.83 -2.09 6.83
CA LEU A 103 -5.43 -1.36 5.71
C LEU A 103 -4.55 -1.44 4.46
N LYS A 104 -3.23 -1.25 4.62
CA LYS A 104 -2.30 -1.36 3.50
C LYS A 104 -2.29 -2.76 2.89
N TYR A 105 -2.33 -3.80 3.71
CA TYR A 105 -2.48 -5.19 3.26
C TYR A 105 -3.76 -5.38 2.44
N LEU A 106 -4.92 -4.87 2.90
CA LEU A 106 -6.18 -4.97 2.17
C LEU A 106 -6.12 -4.27 0.81
N GLN A 107 -5.53 -3.07 0.75
CA GLN A 107 -5.34 -2.34 -0.51
C GLN A 107 -4.37 -3.03 -1.47
N LEU A 108 -3.35 -3.74 -0.97
CA LEU A 108 -2.40 -4.52 -1.77
C LEU A 108 -2.86 -5.96 -2.00
N ASN A 109 -4.08 -6.32 -1.61
CA ASN A 109 -4.71 -7.60 -1.94
C ASN A 109 -6.12 -7.39 -2.52
N SER A 110 -6.40 -6.15 -2.96
CA SER A 110 -7.66 -5.71 -3.53
C SER A 110 -7.94 -6.37 -4.87
N SER A 111 -9.19 -6.24 -5.35
CA SER A 111 -9.62 -6.81 -6.63
C SER A 111 -8.78 -6.34 -7.82
N ASP A 112 -8.45 -5.06 -7.87
CA ASP A 112 -7.65 -4.42 -8.93
C ASP A 112 -6.15 -4.64 -8.79
N PHE A 113 -5.68 -5.08 -7.61
CA PHE A 113 -4.32 -5.50 -7.39
C PHE A 113 -4.12 -7.00 -7.71
N ALA A 114 -5.03 -7.85 -7.24
CA ALA A 114 -5.04 -9.30 -7.47
C ALA A 114 -5.27 -9.69 -8.95
N SER A 115 -6.03 -8.86 -9.69
CA SER A 115 -6.30 -9.07 -11.13
C SER A 115 -5.13 -8.67 -12.03
N SER A 116 -4.16 -7.96 -11.49
CA SER A 116 -3.05 -7.39 -12.23
C SER A 116 -1.82 -8.30 -12.11
N LYS A 117 -1.53 -9.09 -13.15
CA LYS A 117 -0.19 -9.67 -13.34
C LYS A 117 0.83 -8.68 -13.92
N HIS A 118 0.38 -7.48 -14.33
CA HIS A 118 1.20 -6.54 -15.11
C HIS A 118 1.02 -5.05 -14.71
N ALA A 119 0.20 -4.69 -13.71
CA ALA A 119 0.14 -3.30 -13.28
C ALA A 119 1.41 -2.89 -12.51
N PRO A 120 1.80 -1.62 -12.57
CA PRO A 120 2.87 -1.09 -11.73
C PRO A 120 2.46 -1.28 -10.26
N GLY A 121 3.17 -2.14 -9.53
CA GLY A 121 2.92 -2.41 -8.12
C GLY A 121 2.42 -3.82 -7.78
N SER A 122 2.00 -4.65 -8.74
CA SER A 122 1.61 -6.06 -8.49
C SER A 122 2.67 -6.81 -7.66
N PRO A 123 2.32 -7.72 -6.74
CA PRO A 123 3.29 -8.35 -5.85
C PRO A 123 4.30 -9.20 -6.65
N GLU A 124 3.92 -9.78 -7.80
CA GLU A 124 4.87 -10.44 -8.71
C GLU A 124 5.93 -9.44 -9.26
N ASN A 125 5.52 -8.23 -9.65
CA ASN A 125 6.44 -7.18 -10.12
C ASN A 125 7.25 -6.53 -8.99
N THR A 126 6.65 -6.35 -7.82
CA THR A 126 7.32 -5.77 -6.63
C THR A 126 8.32 -6.75 -6.03
N ILE A 127 8.04 -8.06 -6.05
CA ILE A 127 8.96 -9.12 -5.61
C ILE A 127 10.04 -9.39 -6.67
N GLN A 128 9.74 -9.28 -7.97
CA GLN A 128 10.76 -9.43 -9.02
C GLN A 128 11.77 -8.27 -9.07
N MET A 129 11.42 -7.05 -8.65
CA MET A 129 12.38 -5.95 -8.56
C MET A 129 13.31 -6.02 -7.34
N ALA A 130 13.07 -6.97 -6.41
CA ALA A 130 13.88 -7.16 -5.19
C ALA A 130 14.82 -8.38 -5.26
N ARG A 131 14.93 -9.06 -6.41
CA ARG A 131 15.94 -10.10 -6.64
C ARG A 131 16.95 -9.61 -7.68
N PRO A 132 18.27 -9.78 -7.44
CA PRO A 132 19.32 -9.38 -8.39
C PRO A 132 19.22 -10.14 -9.72
#